data_AF-A0A7S0F4H5-F1
#
_entry.id   AF-A0A7S0F4H5-F1
#
_cell.length_a   1.000
_cell.length_b   1.000
_cell.length_c   1.000
_cell.angle_alpha   90.00
_cell.angle_beta   90.00
_cell.angle_gamma   90.00
#
_symmetry.space_group_name_H-M   'P 1'
#
loop_
_entity.id
_entity.type
_entity.pdbx_description
1 polymer ?
#
loop_
_entity_poly.entity_id
_entity_poly.type
_entity_poly.pdbx_seq_one_letter_code
_entity_poly.pdbx_strand_id
1 'polypeptide(L)'
;LQQLEITDRIIRSEPINDGSGPQTSRAIDPESLMEGDNPVIIGYFYMHFDRARYKLVADWAGSWTSPQPIEDIQVYFGEKVALFFTFYGYIISMEWLPAL
;
A
#
# COMPACT_ATOMS: atom_id res chain seq x y z
N LEU A 1 2.80 1.80 -8.91
CA LEU A 1 1.56 1.33 -8.26
C LEU A 1 0.68 0.48 -9.17
N GLN A 2 0.33 0.94 -10.38
CA GLN A 2 -0.54 0.19 -11.29
C GLN A 2 -0.11 -1.28 -11.52
N GLN A 3 1.20 -1.53 -11.66
CA GLN A 3 1.71 -2.90 -11.80
C GLN A 3 1.53 -3.77 -10.54
N LEU A 4 1.65 -3.19 -9.34
CA LEU A 4 1.45 -3.90 -8.07
C LEU A 4 -0.03 -4.26 -7.89
N GLU A 5 -0.92 -3.32 -8.18
CA GLU A 5 -2.37 -3.56 -8.14
C GLU A 5 -2.80 -4.63 -9.14
N ILE A 6 -2.24 -4.60 -10.36
CA ILE A 6 -2.48 -5.65 -11.36
C ILE A 6 -1.96 -7.01 -10.85
N THR A 7 -0.77 -7.05 -10.24
CA THR A 7 -0.19 -8.29 -9.73
C THR A 7 -1.02 -8.88 -8.60
N ASP A 8 -1.45 -8.05 -7.65
CA ASP A 8 -2.30 -8.49 -6.53
C ASP A 8 -3.67 -8.96 -7.03
N ARG A 9 -4.24 -8.24 -8.00
CA ARG A 9 -5.48 -8.65 -8.67
C ARG A 9 -5.33 -9.99 -9.38
N ILE A 10 -4.20 -10.25 -10.04
CA ILE A 10 -3.93 -11.54 -10.70
C ILE A 10 -3.83 -12.66 -9.66
N ILE A 11 -3.07 -12.45 -8.58
CA ILE A 11 -2.87 -13.46 -7.53
C ILE A 11 -4.19 -13.85 -6.88
N ARG A 12 -5.06 -12.87 -6.63
CA ARG A 12 -6.36 -13.06 -5.99
C ARG A 12 -7.48 -13.46 -6.98
N SER A 13 -7.22 -13.45 -8.29
CA SER A 13 -8.24 -13.81 -9.28
C SER A 13 -8.48 -15.32 -9.35
N GLU A 14 -9.73 -15.69 -9.63
CA GLU A 14 -10.05 -17.10 -9.88
C GLU A 14 -9.35 -17.59 -11.16
N PRO A 15 -8.80 -18.81 -11.15
CA PRO A 15 -8.19 -19.38 -12.34
C PRO A 15 -9.24 -19.52 -13.45
N ILE A 16 -8.82 -19.34 -14.70
CA ILE A 16 -9.69 -19.53 -15.86
C ILE A 16 -10.27 -20.94 -15.84
N ASN A 17 -11.60 -21.03 -15.85
CA ASN A 17 -12.33 -22.26 -16.02
C ASN A 17 -12.61 -22.47 -17.52
N ASP A 18 -11.77 -23.27 -18.18
CA ASP A 18 -11.92 -23.62 -19.60
C ASP A 18 -12.84 -24.83 -19.83
N GLY A 19 -13.45 -25.37 -18.77
CA GLY A 19 -14.30 -26.56 -18.83
C GLY A 19 -13.53 -27.87 -19.10
N SER A 20 -12.19 -27.82 -19.16
CA SER A 20 -11.34 -28.98 -19.43
C SER A 20 -10.82 -29.59 -18.12
N GLY A 21 -11.57 -30.57 -17.62
CA GLY A 21 -11.12 -31.42 -16.51
C GLY A 21 -11.53 -30.96 -15.09
N PRO A 22 -11.13 -31.74 -14.06
CA PRO A 22 -11.49 -31.44 -12.68
C PRO A 22 -10.80 -30.16 -12.21
N GLN A 23 -11.59 -29.22 -11.68
CA GLN A 23 -11.06 -27.98 -11.12
C GLN A 23 -10.30 -28.25 -9.82
N THR A 24 -8.99 -28.32 -9.91
CA THR A 24 -8.09 -28.48 -8.77
C THR A 24 -7.43 -27.16 -8.36
N SER A 25 -7.44 -26.16 -9.24
CA SER A 25 -6.86 -24.83 -9.01
C SER A 25 -7.87 -23.91 -8.33
N ARG A 26 -7.44 -23.18 -7.30
CA ARG A 26 -8.23 -22.15 -6.60
C ARG A 26 -7.45 -20.84 -6.56
N ALA A 27 -8.16 -19.72 -6.43
CA ALA A 27 -7.53 -18.43 -6.18
C ALA A 27 -6.67 -18.51 -4.90
N ILE A 28 -5.50 -17.88 -4.94
CA ILE A 28 -4.65 -17.79 -3.76
C ILE A 28 -5.16 -16.62 -2.93
N ASP A 29 -5.60 -16.91 -1.71
CA ASP A 29 -5.85 -15.88 -0.70
C ASP A 29 -4.70 -15.89 0.32
N PRO A 30 -3.73 -14.97 0.22
CA PRO A 30 -2.56 -14.95 1.11
C PRO A 30 -2.94 -14.83 2.58
N GLU A 31 -4.07 -14.19 2.91
CA GLU A 31 -4.52 -14.00 4.29
C GLU A 31 -4.92 -15.34 4.91
N SER A 32 -5.69 -16.16 4.19
CA SER A 32 -6.02 -17.53 4.64
C SER A 32 -4.78 -18.42 4.84
N LEU A 33 -3.70 -18.18 4.11
CA LEU A 33 -2.45 -18.94 4.23
C LEU A 33 -1.60 -18.51 5.44
N MET A 34 -1.89 -17.33 5.99
CA MET A 34 -1.23 -16.77 7.18
C MET A 34 -2.03 -17.05 8.46
N GLU A 35 -3.26 -17.54 8.37
CA GLU A 35 -4.16 -17.77 9.50
C GLU A 35 -3.92 -19.14 10.18
N GLY A 36 -4.13 -19.20 11.49
CA GLY A 36 -4.07 -20.43 12.30
C GLY A 36 -2.76 -20.65 13.08
N ASP A 37 -2.69 -21.76 13.82
CA ASP A 37 -1.55 -22.08 14.70
C ASP A 37 -0.29 -22.52 13.94
N ASN A 38 -0.43 -22.94 12.67
CA ASN A 38 0.66 -23.36 11.80
C ASN A 38 0.52 -22.70 10.40
N PRO A 39 0.95 -21.44 10.24
CA PRO A 39 0.80 -20.72 8.98
C PRO A 39 1.67 -21.31 7.88
N VAL A 40 1.15 -21.31 6.65
CA VAL A 40 1.86 -21.81 5.45
C VAL A 40 2.87 -20.79 4.96
N ILE A 41 2.52 -19.50 5.04
CA ILE A 41 3.41 -18.38 4.72
C ILE A 41 3.46 -17.42 5.91
N ILE A 42 4.61 -16.78 6.12
CA ILE A 42 4.83 -15.88 7.27
C ILE A 42 4.41 -14.44 6.93
N GLY A 43 4.42 -14.07 5.65
CA GLY A 43 4.09 -12.72 5.24
C GLY A 43 3.91 -12.56 3.74
N TYR A 44 3.00 -11.66 3.38
CA TYR A 44 2.75 -11.21 2.03
C TYR A 44 2.76 -9.68 2.03
N PHE A 45 3.77 -9.08 1.42
CA PHE A 45 3.95 -7.64 1.39
C PHE A 45 4.74 -7.21 0.15
N TYR A 46 4.54 -5.95 -0.25
CA TYR A 46 5.30 -5.35 -1.33
C TYR A 46 6.68 -4.91 -0.86
N MET A 47 7.71 -5.14 -1.67
CA MET A 47 9.03 -4.60 -1.41
C MET A 47 9.06 -3.10 -1.66
N HIS A 48 9.75 -2.37 -0.78
CA HIS A 48 9.96 -0.94 -0.95
C HIS A 48 10.89 -0.65 -2.14
N PHE A 49 10.57 0.41 -2.88
CA PHE A 49 11.54 1.00 -3.80
C PHE A 49 12.41 2.00 -3.05
N ASP A 50 13.63 1.57 -2.70
CA ASP A 50 14.52 2.30 -1.79
C ASP A 50 14.84 3.72 -2.29
N ARG A 51 15.10 3.89 -3.59
CA ARG A 51 15.44 5.20 -4.14
C ARG A 51 14.34 6.24 -3.92
N ALA A 52 13.08 5.88 -4.20
CA ALA A 52 11.96 6.79 -3.97
C ALA A 52 11.70 7.01 -2.47
N ARG A 53 11.90 5.98 -1.64
CA ARG A 53 11.83 6.11 -0.18
C ARG A 53 12.85 7.11 0.35
N TYR A 54 14.11 7.00 -0.07
CA TYR A 54 15.17 7.91 0.37
C TYR A 54 14.88 9.35 -0.06
N LYS A 55 14.36 9.57 -1.27
CA LYS A 55 13.93 10.89 -1.73
C LYS A 55 12.84 11.47 -0.83
N LEU A 56 11.78 10.71 -0.55
CA LEU A 56 10.69 11.14 0.33
C LEU A 56 11.18 11.47 1.76
N VAL A 57 12.14 10.71 2.28
CA VAL A 57 12.74 10.97 3.59
C VAL A 57 13.58 12.24 3.57
N ALA A 58 14.43 12.42 2.56
CA ALA A 58 15.30 13.60 2.46
C ALA A 58 14.50 14.90 2.25
N ASP A 59 13.50 14.87 1.37
CA ASP A 59 12.77 16.07 0.95
C ASP A 59 11.69 16.48 1.97
N TRP A 60 11.10 15.48 2.67
CA TRP A 60 9.94 15.70 3.53
C TRP A 60 10.02 15.01 4.89
N ALA A 61 10.07 13.67 4.96
CA ALA A 61 9.83 12.99 6.24
C ALA A 61 10.93 13.23 7.30
N GLY A 62 12.14 13.61 6.86
CA GLY A 62 13.26 13.99 7.73
C GLY A 62 13.25 15.46 8.14
N SER A 63 12.33 16.28 7.62
CA SER A 63 12.29 17.73 7.84
C SER A 63 10.90 18.18 8.25
N TRP A 64 10.78 18.68 9.49
CA TRP A 64 9.48 19.10 10.04
C TRP A 64 8.97 20.41 9.45
N THR A 65 9.83 21.17 8.77
CA THR A 65 9.49 22.45 8.14
C THR A 65 9.19 22.31 6.65
N SER A 66 9.48 21.16 6.05
CA SER A 66 9.22 20.94 4.62
C SER A 66 7.73 20.78 4.35
N PRO A 67 7.20 21.35 3.25
CA PRO A 67 5.82 21.11 2.85
C PRO A 67 5.60 19.63 2.51
N GLN A 68 4.39 19.12 2.74
CA GLN A 68 4.05 17.73 2.48
C GLN A 68 3.90 17.49 0.96
N PRO A 69 4.70 16.61 0.33
CA PRO A 69 4.63 16.33 -1.10
C PRO A 69 3.55 15.28 -1.38
N ILE A 70 2.27 15.70 -1.33
CA ILE A 70 1.11 14.80 -1.43
C ILE A 70 1.12 13.96 -2.71
N GLU A 71 1.52 14.53 -3.84
CA GLU A 71 1.61 13.84 -5.12
C GLU A 71 2.64 12.70 -5.10
N ASP A 72 3.83 12.95 -4.53
CA ASP A 72 4.87 11.93 -4.42
C ASP A 72 4.45 10.81 -3.45
N ILE A 73 3.75 11.15 -2.36
CA ILE A 73 3.18 10.18 -1.41
C ILE A 73 2.13 9.32 -2.12
N GLN A 74 1.26 9.93 -2.94
CA GLN A 74 0.26 9.22 -3.73
C GLN A 74 0.90 8.26 -4.73
N VAL A 75 1.94 8.69 -5.43
CA VAL A 75 2.65 7.86 -6.42
C VAL A 75 3.39 6.69 -5.76
N TYR A 76 3.88 6.86 -4.53
CA TYR A 76 4.64 5.82 -3.84
C TYR A 76 3.75 4.83 -3.05
N PHE A 77 2.82 5.34 -2.24
CA PHE A 77 1.99 4.52 -1.34
C PHE A 77 0.57 4.26 -1.84
N GLY A 78 0.08 5.08 -2.77
CA GLY A 78 -1.28 5.01 -3.29
C GLY A 78 -2.23 6.00 -2.62
N GLU A 79 -3.43 6.06 -3.17
CA GLU A 79 -4.42 7.09 -2.86
C GLU A 79 -4.89 7.08 -1.41
N LYS A 80 -5.06 5.89 -0.81
CA LYS A 80 -5.53 5.77 0.58
C LYS A 80 -4.56 6.44 1.57
N VAL A 81 -3.25 6.23 1.38
CA VAL A 81 -2.23 6.81 2.26
C VAL A 81 -2.07 8.30 1.98
N ALA A 82 -2.10 8.71 0.70
CA ALA A 82 -2.09 10.13 0.35
C ALA A 82 -3.28 10.89 0.96
N LEU A 83 -4.48 10.31 0.94
CA LEU A 83 -5.67 10.91 1.54
C LEU A 83 -5.51 11.12 3.05
N PHE A 84 -4.90 10.15 3.76
CA PHE A 84 -4.57 10.30 5.17
C PHE A 84 -3.66 11.52 5.41
N PHE A 85 -2.57 11.66 4.65
CA PHE A 85 -1.64 12.78 4.82
C PHE A 85 -2.26 14.12 4.42
N THR A 86 -3.09 14.16 3.39
CA THR A 86 -3.86 15.37 3.03
C THR A 86 -4.75 15.82 4.18
N PHE A 87 -5.50 14.90 4.79
CA PHE A 87 -6.37 15.21 5.92
C PHE A 87 -5.58 15.62 7.17
N TYR A 88 -4.48 14.91 7.44
CA TYR A 88 -3.60 15.20 8.57
C TYR A 88 -2.95 16.58 8.47
N GLY A 89 -2.39 16.92 7.30
CA GLY A 89 -1.84 18.25 7.04
C GLY A 89 -2.89 19.36 7.17
N TYR A 90 -4.11 19.12 6.71
CA TYR A 90 -5.22 20.05 6.90
C TYR A 90 -5.55 20.27 8.39
N ILE A 91 -5.69 19.20 9.19
CA ILE A 91 -5.95 19.32 10.63
C ILE A 91 -4.84 20.12 11.32
N ILE A 92 -3.57 19.78 11.11
CA ILE A 92 -2.45 20.52 11.72
C ILE A 92 -2.51 22.00 11.35
N SER A 93 -2.81 22.28 10.08
CA SER A 93 -2.96 23.65 9.61
C SER A 93 -4.20 24.36 10.16
N MET A 94 -5.15 23.68 10.79
CA MET A 94 -6.28 24.32 11.46
C MET A 94 -6.05 24.48 12.96
N GLU A 95 -5.36 23.54 13.58
CA GLU A 95 -5.00 23.55 15.00
C GLU A 95 -4.06 24.70 15.38
N TRP A 96 -3.41 25.34 14.42
CA TRP A 96 -2.59 26.53 14.69
C TRP A 96 -3.39 27.75 15.23
N LEU A 97 -4.71 27.80 15.01
CA LEU A 97 -5.60 28.89 15.42
C LEU A 97 -6.04 28.74 16.88
N PRO A 98 -6.51 27.57 17.35
CA PRO A 98 -6.79 27.35 18.77
C PRO A 98 -5.53 27.21 19.63
N ALA A 99 -4.36 26.92 19.03
CA ALA A 99 -3.11 26.82 19.76
C ALA A 99 -2.42 28.17 20.05
N LEU A 100 -2.91 29.27 19.47
CA LEU A 100 -2.43 30.65 19.69
C LEU A 100 -3.14 31.29 20.90
#